data_AF-A0A7X3ZCD3-F1
#
_entry.id   AF-A0A7X3ZCD3-F1
#
_cell.length_a   1.000
_cell.length_b   1.000
_cell.length_c   1.000
_cell.angle_alpha   90.00
_cell.angle_beta   90.00
_cell.angle_gamma   90.00
#
_symmetry.space_group_name_H-M   'P 1'
#
loop_
_entity.id
_entity.type
_entity.pdbx_description
1 polymer ?
#
loop_
_entity_poly.entity_id
_entity_poly.type
_entity_poly.pdbx_seq_one_letter_code
_entity_poly.pdbx_strand_id
1 'polypeptide(L)'
;MIPFAPLMQRPAGVEAEEWLRQCVNRAQAVPMDETLKANYLADLAILSGLVYNLETITTIIAEETMYESSVVQYFTEKGIEQGSRERGVEDLLDVLENRVGLAPSDPLETRIGYI
;
A
#
# COMPACT_ATOMS: atom_id res chain seq x y z
N MET A 1 9.29 -5.86 -21.17
CA MET A 1 8.95 -6.75 -20.04
C MET A 1 7.50 -6.49 -19.65
N ILE A 2 6.81 -7.45 -19.04
CA ILE A 2 5.41 -7.32 -18.63
C ILE A 2 5.34 -7.40 -17.10
N PRO A 3 4.53 -6.59 -16.39
CA PRO A 3 4.66 -6.42 -14.93
C PRO A 3 4.37 -7.69 -14.11
N PHE A 4 3.79 -8.73 -14.72
CA PHE A 4 3.61 -10.05 -14.11
C PHE A 4 4.85 -10.96 -14.13
N ALA A 5 6.00 -10.50 -14.62
CA ALA A 5 7.23 -11.31 -14.67
C ALA A 5 7.63 -11.93 -13.31
N PRO A 6 7.47 -11.26 -12.16
CA PRO A 6 7.75 -11.88 -10.85
C PRO A 6 6.86 -13.08 -10.50
N LEU A 7 5.69 -13.21 -11.14
CA LEU A 7 4.74 -14.32 -10.97
C LEU A 7 5.02 -15.51 -11.88
N MET A 8 5.84 -15.30 -12.91
CA MET A 8 6.18 -16.34 -13.88
C MET A 8 7.12 -17.37 -13.26
N GLN A 9 7.16 -18.56 -13.86
CA GLN A 9 8.08 -19.59 -13.41
C GLN A 9 9.52 -19.11 -13.52
N ARG A 10 10.17 -19.00 -12.36
CA ARG A 10 11.55 -18.59 -12.21
C ARG A 10 12.50 -19.56 -12.92
N PRO A 11 13.61 -19.09 -13.52
CA PRO A 11 14.63 -19.97 -14.07
C PRO A 11 15.22 -20.93 -13.02
N ALA A 12 15.60 -22.13 -13.45
CA ALA A 12 16.19 -23.12 -12.55
C ALA A 12 17.50 -22.60 -11.94
N GLY A 13 17.65 -22.79 -10.62
CA GLY A 13 18.86 -22.37 -9.87
C GLY A 13 18.96 -20.88 -9.58
N VAL A 14 17.95 -20.07 -9.90
CA VAL A 14 17.89 -18.66 -9.51
C VAL A 14 17.12 -18.54 -8.19
N GLU A 15 17.60 -17.75 -7.24
CA GLU A 15 16.90 -17.48 -5.98
C GLU A 15 15.76 -16.46 -6.13
N ALA A 16 14.84 -16.41 -5.16
CA ALA A 16 13.54 -15.75 -5.39
C ALA A 16 13.74 -14.24 -5.45
N GLU A 17 14.46 -13.70 -4.47
CA GLU A 17 14.82 -12.28 -4.44
C GLU A 17 15.68 -11.88 -5.65
N GLU A 18 16.61 -12.74 -6.06
CA GLU A 18 17.43 -12.51 -7.24
C GLU A 18 16.58 -12.45 -8.52
N TRP A 19 15.57 -13.31 -8.64
CA TRP A 19 14.62 -13.24 -9.73
C TRP A 19 13.85 -11.92 -9.75
N LEU A 20 13.35 -11.46 -8.59
CA LEU A 20 12.68 -10.17 -8.49
C LEU A 20 13.62 -9.01 -8.86
N ARG A 21 14.87 -9.00 -8.39
CA ARG A 21 15.88 -8.00 -8.80
C ARG A 21 16.07 -7.98 -10.31
N GLN A 22 16.17 -9.14 -10.96
CA GLN A 22 16.28 -9.22 -12.41
C GLN A 22 15.03 -8.70 -13.12
N CYS A 23 13.84 -8.98 -12.61
CA CYS A 23 12.60 -8.44 -13.15
C CYS A 23 12.59 -6.90 -13.10
N VAL A 24 12.97 -6.32 -11.97
CA VAL A 24 13.03 -4.87 -11.74
C VAL A 24 14.10 -4.22 -12.62
N ASN A 25 15.32 -4.78 -12.67
CA ASN A 25 16.39 -4.26 -13.52
C ASN A 25 16.00 -4.25 -15.00
N ARG A 26 15.35 -5.32 -15.48
CA ARG A 26 14.85 -5.35 -16.87
C ARG A 26 13.69 -4.38 -17.08
N ALA A 27 12.83 -4.18 -16.10
CA ALA A 27 11.76 -3.19 -16.15
C ALA A 27 12.32 -1.76 -16.28
N GLN A 28 13.34 -1.42 -15.48
CA GLN A 28 14.05 -0.15 -15.55
C GLN A 28 14.72 0.07 -16.91
N ALA A 29 15.26 -0.97 -17.54
CA ALA A 29 15.90 -0.87 -18.85
C ALA A 29 14.94 -0.67 -20.04
N VAL A 30 13.62 -0.83 -19.87
CA VAL A 30 12.66 -0.63 -20.97
C VAL A 30 12.55 0.86 -21.32
N PRO A 31 12.70 1.30 -22.58
CA PRO A 31 12.52 2.71 -22.92
C PRO A 31 11.04 3.10 -22.77
N MET A 32 10.73 3.92 -21.76
CA MET A 32 9.39 4.40 -21.39
C MET A 32 9.53 5.83 -20.86
N ASP A 33 8.46 6.62 -20.96
CA ASP A 33 8.38 7.88 -20.21
C ASP A 33 8.36 7.60 -18.70
N GLU A 34 8.78 8.59 -17.90
CA GLU A 34 8.96 8.42 -16.45
C GLU A 34 7.66 8.11 -15.71
N THR A 35 6.55 8.73 -16.11
CA THR A 35 5.23 8.48 -15.47
C THR A 35 4.75 7.07 -15.75
N LEU A 36 4.87 6.60 -17.01
CA LEU A 36 4.55 5.22 -17.36
C LEU A 36 5.50 4.23 -16.68
N LYS A 37 6.78 4.58 -16.53
CA LYS A 37 7.76 3.79 -15.79
C LYS A 37 7.36 3.61 -14.33
N ALA A 38 6.98 4.70 -13.67
CA ALA A 38 6.55 4.67 -12.28
C ALA A 38 5.30 3.79 -12.09
N ASN A 39 4.30 3.94 -12.97
CA ASN A 39 3.12 3.07 -12.98
C ASN A 39 3.48 1.60 -13.20
N TYR A 40 4.35 1.32 -14.16
CA TYR A 40 4.80 -0.06 -14.42
C TYR A 40 5.48 -0.68 -13.20
N LEU A 41 6.35 0.07 -12.51
CA LEU A 41 7.07 -0.41 -11.33
C LEU A 41 6.14 -0.57 -10.13
N ALA A 42 5.15 0.31 -9.96
CA ALA A 42 4.12 0.17 -8.95
C ALA A 42 3.27 -1.10 -9.18
N ASP A 43 2.82 -1.34 -10.41
CA ASP A 43 2.08 -2.56 -10.78
C ASP A 43 2.92 -3.82 -10.53
N LEU A 44 4.20 -3.79 -10.88
CA LEU A 44 5.13 -4.88 -10.63
C LEU A 44 5.30 -5.14 -9.13
N ALA A 45 5.40 -4.09 -8.30
CA ALA A 45 5.47 -4.20 -6.84
C ALA A 45 4.18 -4.79 -6.25
N ILE A 46 3.02 -4.30 -6.66
CA ILE A 46 1.70 -4.80 -6.21
C ILE A 46 1.55 -6.28 -6.56
N LEU A 47 1.84 -6.66 -7.81
CA LEU A 47 1.75 -8.06 -8.24
C LEU A 47 2.77 -8.94 -7.53
N SER A 48 3.96 -8.43 -7.23
CA SER A 48 4.98 -9.16 -6.47
C SER A 48 4.48 -9.56 -5.06
N GLY A 49 3.54 -8.82 -4.48
CA GLY A 49 2.92 -9.16 -3.19
C GLY A 49 2.22 -10.53 -3.15
N LEU A 50 1.95 -11.15 -4.30
CA LEU A 50 1.39 -12.51 -4.37
C LEU A 50 2.42 -13.62 -4.10
N VAL A 51 3.72 -13.31 -4.15
CA VAL A 51 4.82 -14.29 -4.07
C VAL A 51 5.88 -13.88 -3.05
N TYR A 52 6.12 -12.58 -2.90
CA TYR A 52 7.14 -12.00 -2.04
C TYR A 52 6.48 -11.27 -0.87
N ASN A 53 7.16 -11.24 0.28
CA ASN A 53 6.73 -10.41 1.39
C ASN A 53 7.02 -8.93 1.10
N LEU A 54 6.36 -8.03 1.84
CA LEU A 54 6.48 -6.59 1.63
C LEU A 54 7.91 -6.08 1.85
N GLU A 55 8.63 -6.58 2.85
CA GLU A 55 10.01 -6.18 3.18
C GLU A 55 10.98 -6.45 2.02
N THR A 56 10.88 -7.63 1.39
CA THR A 56 11.65 -7.99 0.20
C THR A 56 11.32 -7.05 -0.96
N ILE A 57 10.03 -6.74 -1.16
CA ILE A 57 9.58 -5.87 -2.25
C ILE A 57 10.14 -4.45 -2.07
N THR A 58 9.96 -3.84 -0.90
CA THR A 58 10.41 -2.46 -0.64
C THR A 58 11.93 -2.33 -0.55
N THR A 59 12.64 -3.41 -0.22
CA THR A 59 14.11 -3.46 -0.31
C THR A 59 14.62 -3.47 -1.76
N ILE A 60 13.83 -4.01 -2.70
CA ILE A 60 14.25 -4.17 -4.11
C ILE A 60 13.69 -3.04 -4.99
N ILE A 61 12.47 -2.61 -4.73
CA ILE A 61 11.77 -1.54 -5.44
C ILE A 61 11.61 -0.39 -4.46
N ALA A 62 12.38 0.67 -4.68
CA ALA A 62 12.36 1.85 -3.82
C ALA A 62 10.96 2.49 -3.82
N GLU A 63 10.45 2.82 -2.63
CA GLU A 63 9.13 3.44 -2.45
C GLU A 63 9.03 4.76 -3.20
N GLU A 64 10.11 5.54 -3.27
CA GLU A 64 10.17 6.81 -3.99
C GLU A 64 9.86 6.63 -5.47
N THR A 65 10.25 5.50 -6.05
CA THR A 65 9.98 5.21 -7.46
C THR A 65 8.49 4.91 -7.70
N MET A 66 7.78 4.49 -6.67
CA MET A 66 6.36 4.17 -6.72
C MET A 66 5.47 5.39 -6.45
N TYR A 67 5.94 6.40 -5.72
CA TYR A 67 5.14 7.61 -5.43
C TYR A 67 4.79 8.46 -6.65
N GLU A 68 5.55 8.31 -7.74
CA GLU A 68 5.24 8.94 -9.03
C GLU A 68 4.12 8.20 -9.79
N SER A 69 3.66 7.05 -9.29
CA SER A 69 2.53 6.33 -9.89
C SER A 69 1.19 7.00 -9.56
N SER A 70 0.36 7.18 -10.59
CA SER A 70 -1.00 7.70 -10.43
C SER A 70 -1.89 6.78 -9.58
N VAL A 71 -1.65 5.46 -9.62
CA VAL A 71 -2.39 4.49 -8.80
C VAL A 71 -2.02 4.65 -7.33
N VAL A 72 -0.72 4.74 -7.03
CA VAL A 72 -0.22 4.93 -5.67
C VAL A 72 -0.70 6.27 -5.11
N GLN A 73 -0.63 7.35 -5.90
CA GLN A 73 -1.14 8.67 -5.50
C GLN A 73 -2.63 8.63 -5.18
N TYR A 74 -3.44 8.03 -6.05
CA TYR A 74 -4.88 7.90 -5.82
C TYR A 74 -5.21 7.21 -4.48
N PHE A 75 -4.58 6.07 -4.20
CA PHE A 75 -4.83 5.35 -2.96
C PHE A 75 -4.24 6.06 -1.73
N THR A 76 -3.10 6.74 -1.89
CA THR A 76 -2.50 7.55 -0.82
C THR A 76 -3.40 8.71 -0.43
N GLU A 77 -3.92 9.47 -1.40
CA GLU A 77 -4.86 10.57 -1.15
C GLU A 77 -6.14 10.07 -0.47
N LYS A 78 -6.68 8.95 -0.94
CA LYS A 78 -7.86 8.33 -0.32
C LYS A 78 -7.61 7.86 1.10
N GLY A 79 -6.45 7.25 1.36
CA GLY A 79 -6.05 6.84 2.71
C GLY A 79 -5.90 8.02 3.66
N ILE A 80 -5.32 9.13 3.19
CA ILE A 80 -5.19 10.36 3.99
C ILE A 80 -6.57 10.97 4.29
N GLU A 81 -7.46 11.06 3.30
CA GLU A 81 -8.82 11.57 3.47
C GLU A 81 -9.59 10.74 4.50
N GLN A 82 -9.53 9.41 4.37
CA GLN A 82 -10.19 8.48 5.28
C GLN A 82 -9.61 8.56 6.69
N GLY A 83 -8.28 8.52 6.84
CA GLY A 83 -7.64 8.59 8.15
C GLY A 83 -7.87 9.93 8.86
N SER A 84 -7.95 11.03 8.11
CA SER A 84 -8.31 12.35 8.66
C SER A 84 -9.75 12.35 9.20
N ARG A 85 -10.68 11.75 8.46
CA ARG A 85 -12.07 11.59 8.90
C ARG A 85 -12.19 10.70 10.12
N GLU A 86 -11.54 9.53 10.12
CA GLU A 86 -11.56 8.59 11.24
C GLU A 86 -11.01 9.22 12.51
N ARG A 87 -9.87 9.90 12.42
CA ARG A 87 -9.32 10.68 13.55
C ARG A 87 -10.29 11.74 14.06
N GLY A 88 -10.96 12.47 13.17
CA GLY A 88 -11.97 13.45 13.58
C GLY A 88 -13.16 12.82 14.31
N VAL A 89 -13.53 11.59 13.97
CA VAL A 89 -14.56 10.82 14.70
C VAL A 89 -14.04 10.39 16.07
N GLU A 90 -12.84 9.83 16.14
CA GLU A 90 -12.17 9.45 17.41
C GLU A 90 -12.08 10.65 18.37
N ASP A 91 -11.58 11.80 17.88
CA ASP A 91 -11.47 13.03 18.67
C ASP A 91 -12.83 13.49 19.23
N LEU A 92 -13.90 13.38 18.44
CA LEU A 92 -15.26 13.73 18.89
C LEU A 92 -15.80 12.76 19.93
N LEU A 93 -15.57 11.45 19.75
CA LEU A 93 -15.96 10.43 20.73
C LEU A 93 -15.25 10.64 22.06
N ASP A 94 -13.94 10.89 22.05
CA ASP A 94 -13.14 11.20 23.24
C ASP A 94 -13.69 12.42 24.00
N VAL A 95 -14.04 13.49 23.30
CA VAL A 95 -14.63 14.68 23.92
C VAL A 95 -16.00 14.37 24.53
N LEU A 96 -16.84 13.62 23.84
CA LEU A 96 -18.17 13.26 24.32
C LEU A 96 -18.08 12.32 25.54
N GLU A 97 -17.16 11.37 25.55
CA GLU A 97 -16.92 10.48 26.68
C GLU A 97 -16.55 11.28 27.94
N ASN A 98 -15.61 12.20 27.80
CA ASN A 98 -15.16 13.06 28.89
C ASN A 98 -16.23 14.06 29.35
N ARG A 99 -17.04 14.63 28.44
CA ARG A 99 -18.01 15.70 28.78
C ARG A 99 -19.38 15.18 29.21
N VAL A 100 -19.83 14.05 28.67
CA VAL A 100 -21.16 13.49 28.97
C VAL A 100 -21.09 12.57 30.19
N GLY A 101 -19.89 12.22 30.67
CA GLY A 101 -19.71 11.43 31.89
C GLY A 101 -20.26 10.02 31.72
N LEU A 102 -19.88 9.37 30.63
CA LEU A 102 -20.31 8.00 30.38
C LEU A 102 -19.58 7.07 31.35
N ALA A 103 -20.36 6.29 32.10
CA ALA A 103 -19.78 5.28 32.96
C ALA A 103 -19.07 4.23 32.09
N PRO A 104 -17.92 3.68 32.52
CA PRO A 104 -17.20 2.62 31.78
C PRO A 104 -18.07 1.38 31.46
N SER A 105 -19.19 1.23 32.17
CA SER A 105 -20.16 0.15 32.00
C SER A 105 -21.11 0.33 30.81
N ASP A 106 -21.11 1.49 30.13
CA ASP A 106 -22.00 1.77 28.98
C ASP A 106 -21.33 2.72 27.96
N PRO A 107 -20.41 2.21 27.12
CA PRO A 107 -19.67 3.01 26.14
C PRO A 107 -20.58 3.60 25.07
N LEU A 108 -20.25 4.79 24.56
CA LEU A 108 -21.04 5.46 23.52
C LEU A 108 -21.23 4.59 22.28
N GLU A 109 -20.18 3.91 21.83
CA GLU A 109 -20.20 3.00 20.68
C GLU A 109 -21.35 1.98 20.76
N THR A 110 -21.63 1.49 21.98
CA THR A 110 -22.73 0.54 22.23
C THR A 110 -24.10 1.20 22.05
N ARG A 111 -24.26 2.48 22.39
CA ARG A 111 -25.55 3.20 22.26
C ARG A 111 -25.87 3.64 20.85
N ILE A 112 -24.86 3.97 20.04
CA ILE A 112 -25.06 4.40 18.65
C ILE A 112 -25.30 3.22 17.71
N GLY A 113 -24.81 2.02 18.04
CA GLY A 113 -25.08 0.80 17.27
C GLY A 113 -26.52 0.25 17.38
N TYR A 114 -27.37 0.83 18.23
CA TYR A 114 -28.79 0.44 18.42
C TYR A 114 -29.79 1.38 17.73
N ILE A 115 -29.33 2.37 16.96
CA ILE A 115 -30.15 3.26 16.12
C ILE A 115 -30.00 2.86 14.66
#